data_AF-A0A919UHP1-F1
#
_entry.id   AF-A0A919UHP1-F1
#
_cell.length_a   1.000
_cell.length_b   1.000
_cell.length_c   1.000
_cell.angle_alpha   90.00
_cell.angle_beta   90.00
_cell.angle_gamma   90.00
#
_symmetry.space_group_name_H-M   'P 1'
#
loop_
_entity.id
_entity.type
_entity.pdbx_description
1 polymer ?
#
loop_
_entity_poly.entity_id
_entity_poly.type
_entity_poly.pdbx_seq_one_letter_code
_entity_poly.pdbx_strand_id
1 'polypeptide(L)'
;MPRYGDELTPTGKRDTTYGKELWKDSNGDLHFLNDLVGTVRAPTGQLLDSRNRRYKTDDNSPAADGIGVRGVPDTSKVASHTATGNQSVDVEVRMALQARADVASQRQTLWDEQLDAIAEKLRAHDITVDAPACSVGHIDDLLSEAAPFLSAAERMVLRAAGREYAQMTDQLVACSERIGTAGAAVVVAREIPNGITLTSDDGERGTSGNADRWVYDIRDDGTLVCVEGKGVGGRLTSRFVDDPDNPDGDRIRAQQCSFPYVTHMARHDYKLARALGADPAMRATVQQAVDDGRVRVIRVDTNEYGNIKRTDYQFDTVRLQGMRITVAGTPDRPEDQ
;
A
#
# COMPACT_ATOMS: atom_id res chain seq x y z
N MET A 1 -0.43 -21.66 -5.13
CA MET A 1 -0.78 -21.34 -6.54
C MET A 1 0.45 -21.57 -7.40
N PRO A 2 0.30 -22.05 -8.65
CA PRO A 2 1.43 -22.25 -9.55
C PRO A 2 2.14 -20.92 -9.87
N ARG A 3 3.46 -20.98 -10.05
CA ARG A 3 4.34 -19.82 -10.31
C ARG A 3 5.27 -20.13 -11.48
N TYR A 4 5.66 -19.09 -12.21
CA TYR A 4 6.59 -19.19 -13.31
C TYR A 4 8.03 -19.45 -12.81
N GLY A 5 8.75 -20.35 -13.46
CA GLY A 5 10.15 -20.70 -13.16
C GLY A 5 11.01 -20.75 -14.42
N ASP A 6 11.60 -21.91 -14.69
CA ASP A 6 12.61 -22.14 -15.74
C ASP A 6 12.06 -22.07 -17.17
N GLU A 7 10.74 -22.00 -17.34
CA GLU A 7 10.07 -21.82 -18.64
C GLU A 7 10.23 -20.40 -19.20
N LEU A 8 10.71 -19.45 -18.40
CA LEU A 8 10.93 -18.08 -18.81
C LEU A 8 12.30 -17.91 -19.49
N THR A 9 12.37 -17.05 -20.51
CA THR A 9 13.62 -16.71 -21.20
C THR A 9 14.09 -15.31 -20.77
N PRO A 10 15.37 -15.08 -20.45
CA PRO A 10 15.86 -13.75 -20.09
C PRO A 10 15.75 -12.78 -21.27
N THR A 11 15.38 -11.53 -21.00
CA THR A 11 15.28 -10.50 -22.05
C THR A 11 16.52 -9.62 -22.14
N GLY A 12 17.39 -9.63 -21.12
CA GLY A 12 18.49 -8.68 -20.97
C GLY A 12 18.04 -7.24 -20.63
N LYS A 13 16.72 -6.99 -20.55
CA LYS A 13 16.15 -5.70 -20.13
C LYS A 13 15.85 -5.72 -18.64
N ARG A 14 16.00 -4.57 -18.00
CA ARG A 14 15.64 -4.37 -16.60
C ARG A 14 14.41 -3.50 -16.50
N ASP A 15 13.60 -3.75 -15.48
CA ASP A 15 12.47 -2.90 -15.18
C ASP A 15 12.95 -1.54 -14.64
N THR A 16 12.17 -0.50 -14.89
CA THR A 16 12.56 0.87 -14.53
C THR A 16 12.35 1.22 -13.05
N THR A 17 11.66 0.38 -12.27
CA THR A 17 11.33 0.65 -10.87
C THR A 17 12.31 -0.01 -9.89
N TYR A 18 12.68 -1.26 -10.14
CA TYR A 18 13.53 -2.06 -9.26
C TYR A 18 14.87 -2.43 -9.88
N GLY A 19 15.06 -2.13 -11.17
CA GLY A 19 16.24 -2.57 -11.91
C GLY A 19 16.37 -4.09 -11.99
N LYS A 20 15.29 -4.85 -11.74
CA LYS A 20 15.27 -6.32 -11.85
C LYS A 20 15.16 -6.73 -13.32
N GLU A 21 15.83 -7.80 -13.67
CA GLU A 21 15.72 -8.36 -15.01
C GLU A 21 14.29 -8.83 -15.29
N LEU A 22 13.77 -8.42 -16.43
CA LEU A 22 12.50 -8.91 -16.97
C LEU A 22 12.77 -10.14 -17.83
N TRP A 23 11.96 -11.16 -17.63
CA TRP A 23 11.99 -12.41 -18.37
C TRP A 23 10.74 -12.50 -19.24
N LYS A 24 10.77 -13.25 -20.34
CA LYS A 24 9.62 -13.43 -21.22
C LYS A 24 9.13 -14.88 -21.23
N ASP A 25 7.82 -15.07 -21.30
CA ASP A 25 7.22 -16.38 -21.55
C ASP A 25 7.14 -16.70 -23.06
N SER A 26 6.50 -17.82 -23.40
CA SER A 26 6.29 -18.26 -24.78
C SER A 26 5.43 -17.31 -25.63
N ASN A 27 4.62 -16.47 -24.99
CA ASN A 27 3.78 -15.47 -25.66
C ASN A 27 4.49 -14.12 -25.81
N GLY A 28 5.72 -14.00 -25.30
CA GLY A 28 6.48 -12.75 -25.27
C GLY A 28 6.06 -11.81 -24.15
N ASP A 29 5.20 -12.25 -23.23
CA ASP A 29 4.80 -11.46 -22.08
C ASP A 29 5.91 -11.42 -21.04
N LEU A 30 6.06 -10.28 -20.37
CA LEU A 30 7.14 -10.04 -19.42
C LEU A 30 6.77 -10.53 -18.02
N HIS A 31 7.75 -10.99 -17.26
CA HIS A 31 7.60 -11.54 -15.91
C HIS A 31 8.86 -11.30 -15.07
N PHE A 32 8.72 -11.38 -13.75
CA PHE A 32 9.83 -11.77 -12.88
C PHE A 32 9.78 -13.28 -12.63
N LEU A 33 10.95 -13.89 -12.35
CA LEU A 33 11.00 -15.26 -11.86
C LEU A 33 10.13 -15.41 -10.60
N ASN A 34 9.37 -16.50 -10.50
CA ASN A 34 8.39 -16.80 -9.44
C ASN A 34 7.11 -15.95 -9.43
N ASP A 35 6.80 -15.21 -10.50
CA ASP A 35 5.49 -14.58 -10.65
C ASP A 35 4.36 -15.63 -10.73
N LEU A 36 3.16 -15.27 -10.30
CA LEU A 36 2.01 -16.20 -10.35
C LEU A 36 1.62 -16.51 -11.80
N VAL A 37 1.30 -17.76 -12.11
CA VAL A 37 0.80 -18.11 -13.45
C VAL A 37 -0.48 -17.32 -13.77
N GLY A 38 -0.59 -16.83 -15.01
CA GLY A 38 -1.69 -15.96 -15.45
C GLY A 38 -1.53 -14.49 -15.04
N THR A 39 -0.32 -14.06 -14.69
CA THR A 39 0.06 -12.65 -14.51
C THR A 39 1.07 -12.24 -15.57
N VAL A 40 1.36 -10.94 -15.68
CA VAL A 40 2.37 -10.35 -16.56
C VAL A 40 2.92 -9.08 -15.91
N ARG A 41 4.10 -8.62 -16.32
CA ARG A 41 4.75 -7.40 -15.85
C ARG A 41 4.68 -6.32 -16.94
N ALA A 42 4.40 -5.09 -16.53
CA ALA A 42 4.70 -3.92 -17.35
C ALA A 42 6.23 -3.70 -17.41
N PRO A 43 6.75 -2.87 -18.34
CA PRO A 43 8.17 -2.47 -18.36
C PRO A 43 8.64 -1.81 -17.06
N THR A 44 7.73 -1.27 -16.26
CA THR A 44 7.97 -0.72 -14.91
C THR A 44 8.06 -1.79 -13.82
N GLY A 45 7.98 -3.08 -14.17
CA GLY A 45 7.98 -4.17 -13.20
C GLY A 45 6.66 -4.28 -12.43
N GLN A 46 5.59 -3.60 -12.86
CA GLN A 46 4.28 -3.68 -12.22
C GLN A 46 3.53 -4.95 -12.61
N LEU A 47 3.02 -5.70 -11.62
CA LEU A 47 2.26 -6.93 -11.85
C LEU A 47 0.83 -6.63 -12.30
N LEU A 48 0.44 -7.27 -13.39
CA LEU A 48 -0.87 -7.18 -14.01
C LEU A 48 -1.46 -8.59 -14.21
N ASP A 49 -2.78 -8.67 -14.33
CA ASP A 49 -3.43 -9.89 -14.79
C ASP A 49 -3.24 -10.06 -16.31
N SER A 50 -2.84 -11.26 -16.72
CA SER A 50 -2.52 -11.55 -18.13
C SER A 50 -3.71 -11.35 -19.09
N ARG A 51 -4.94 -11.57 -18.61
CA ARG A 51 -6.13 -11.62 -19.48
C ARG A 51 -6.66 -10.24 -19.85
N ASN A 52 -6.56 -9.30 -18.93
CA ASN A 52 -7.18 -7.97 -19.05
C ASN A 52 -6.21 -6.82 -18.76
N ARG A 53 -4.92 -7.14 -18.49
CA ARG A 53 -3.84 -6.18 -18.19
C ARG A 53 -4.15 -5.24 -17.01
N ARG A 54 -5.00 -5.67 -16.09
CA ARG A 54 -5.46 -4.91 -14.93
C ARG A 54 -4.59 -5.18 -13.70
N TYR A 55 -4.70 -4.34 -12.67
CA TYR A 55 -3.84 -4.45 -11.49
C TYR A 55 -4.06 -5.75 -10.74
N LYS A 56 -2.94 -6.37 -10.33
CA LYS A 56 -2.94 -7.57 -9.50
C LYS A 56 -2.01 -7.41 -8.31
N THR A 57 -2.40 -8.00 -7.18
CA THR A 57 -1.58 -8.00 -5.98
C THR A 57 -0.24 -8.69 -6.26
N ASP A 58 0.84 -7.97 -6.01
CA ASP A 58 2.19 -8.45 -6.23
C ASP A 58 2.76 -9.10 -4.95
N ASP A 59 2.61 -10.42 -4.85
CA ASP A 59 3.19 -11.22 -3.77
C ASP A 59 4.69 -11.49 -3.97
N ASN A 60 5.24 -11.16 -5.15
CA ASN A 60 6.63 -11.43 -5.54
C ASN A 60 7.38 -10.10 -5.82
N SER A 61 6.97 -9.01 -5.17
CA SER A 61 7.62 -7.71 -5.38
C SER A 61 9.10 -7.80 -4.99
N PRO A 62 10.02 -7.36 -5.87
CA PRO A 62 11.42 -7.20 -5.52
C PRO A 62 11.59 -6.36 -4.26
N ALA A 63 12.71 -6.57 -3.56
CA ALA A 63 13.10 -5.66 -2.48
C ALA A 63 13.33 -4.27 -3.11
N ALA A 64 12.73 -3.23 -2.52
CA ALA A 64 13.10 -1.88 -2.89
C ALA A 64 14.46 -1.54 -2.24
N ASP A 65 15.28 -0.77 -2.94
CA ASP A 65 16.61 -0.41 -2.47
C ASP A 65 16.56 0.27 -1.09
N GLY A 66 17.48 -0.16 -0.22
CA GLY A 66 17.66 0.36 1.12
C GLY A 66 16.66 -0.13 2.17
N ILE A 67 15.75 -1.07 1.88
CA ILE A 67 14.92 -1.71 2.91
C ILE A 67 15.78 -2.76 3.65
N GLY A 68 16.06 -2.51 4.93
CA GLY A 68 16.86 -3.41 5.77
C GLY A 68 16.10 -4.63 6.26
N VAL A 69 14.78 -4.50 6.50
CA VAL A 69 13.94 -5.61 6.99
C VAL A 69 12.58 -5.64 6.28
N ARG A 70 12.14 -6.82 5.82
CA ARG A 70 10.87 -7.03 5.11
C ARG A 70 9.86 -7.83 5.92
N GLY A 71 8.57 -7.57 5.69
CA GLY A 71 7.51 -8.45 6.17
C GLY A 71 7.47 -9.72 5.34
N VAL A 72 7.30 -10.87 5.98
CA VAL A 72 7.24 -12.18 5.30
C VAL A 72 5.79 -12.64 5.25
N PRO A 73 5.15 -12.72 4.08
CA PRO A 73 3.78 -13.21 3.98
C PRO A 73 3.72 -14.71 4.31
N ASP A 74 2.76 -15.11 5.14
CA ASP A 74 2.40 -16.51 5.38
C ASP A 74 1.46 -16.98 4.26
N THR A 75 2.06 -17.52 3.19
CA THR A 75 1.31 -17.99 2.01
C THR A 75 0.37 -19.17 2.28
N SER A 76 0.45 -19.80 3.46
CA SER A 76 -0.50 -20.84 3.90
C SER A 76 -1.79 -20.25 4.49
N LYS A 77 -1.77 -18.97 4.88
CA LYS A 77 -2.88 -18.26 5.53
C LYS A 77 -3.40 -17.12 4.65
N VAL A 78 -3.92 -17.50 3.49
CA VAL A 78 -4.54 -16.58 2.53
C VAL A 78 -6.04 -16.85 2.47
N ALA A 79 -6.84 -15.79 2.52
CA ALA A 79 -8.27 -15.86 2.26
C ALA A 79 -8.69 -14.82 1.22
N SER A 80 -9.84 -15.05 0.62
CA SER A 80 -10.44 -14.14 -0.35
C SER A 80 -11.89 -13.87 0.00
N HIS A 81 -12.28 -12.61 -0.17
CA HIS A 81 -13.60 -12.07 0.09
C HIS A 81 -14.06 -11.29 -1.14
N THR A 82 -15.38 -11.22 -1.33
CA THR A 82 -15.99 -10.32 -2.32
C THR A 82 -16.88 -9.31 -1.61
N ALA A 83 -16.83 -8.04 -2.05
CA ALA A 83 -17.70 -6.97 -1.55
C ALA A 83 -19.00 -6.83 -2.37
N THR A 84 -19.69 -7.96 -2.60
CA THR A 84 -20.89 -8.04 -3.44
C THR A 84 -22.19 -8.07 -2.66
N GLY A 85 -22.16 -8.12 -1.33
CA GLY A 85 -23.34 -8.18 -0.47
C GLY A 85 -23.96 -6.82 -0.17
N ASN A 86 -25.01 -6.80 0.66
CA ASN A 86 -25.75 -5.58 1.05
C ASN A 86 -25.35 -5.06 2.44
N GLN A 87 -24.30 -5.61 3.05
CA GLN A 87 -23.77 -5.08 4.31
C GLN A 87 -23.16 -3.70 4.08
N SER A 88 -23.18 -2.83 5.09
CA SER A 88 -22.62 -1.46 4.99
C SER A 88 -21.18 -1.46 4.50
N VAL A 89 -20.34 -2.36 5.03
CA VAL A 89 -18.93 -2.52 4.61
C VAL A 89 -18.78 -2.91 3.14
N ASP A 90 -19.72 -3.67 2.57
CA ASP A 90 -19.68 -4.02 1.13
C ASP A 90 -20.11 -2.83 0.26
N VAL A 91 -21.09 -2.06 0.73
CA VAL A 91 -21.54 -0.83 0.07
C VAL A 91 -20.40 0.20 0.03
N GLU A 92 -19.66 0.37 1.13
CA GLU A 92 -18.51 1.29 1.22
C GLU A 92 -17.42 0.95 0.21
N VAL A 93 -17.08 -0.34 0.04
CA VAL A 93 -16.14 -0.78 -0.99
C VAL A 93 -16.64 -0.41 -2.39
N ARG A 94 -17.91 -0.67 -2.70
CA ARG A 94 -18.50 -0.30 -4.00
C ARG A 94 -18.50 1.21 -4.25
N MET A 95 -18.81 2.01 -3.23
CA MET A 95 -18.75 3.47 -3.32
C MET A 95 -17.32 3.97 -3.58
N ALA A 96 -16.33 3.40 -2.88
CA ALA A 96 -14.92 3.75 -3.08
C ALA A 96 -14.42 3.34 -4.47
N LEU A 97 -14.85 2.18 -4.98
CA LEU A 97 -14.57 1.73 -6.34
C LEU A 97 -15.18 2.65 -7.39
N GLN A 98 -16.44 3.05 -7.23
CA GLN A 98 -17.12 3.98 -8.14
C GLN A 98 -16.41 5.34 -8.18
N ALA A 99 -16.10 5.91 -7.01
CA ALA A 99 -15.38 7.18 -6.92
C ALA A 99 -14.02 7.12 -7.64
N ARG A 100 -13.27 6.02 -7.48
CA ARG A 100 -12.02 5.83 -8.21
C ARG A 100 -12.24 5.72 -9.72
N ALA A 101 -13.26 4.98 -10.15
CA ALA A 101 -13.59 4.80 -11.57
C ALA A 101 -13.96 6.13 -12.23
N ASP A 102 -14.71 7.00 -11.53
CA ASP A 102 -15.09 8.32 -12.02
C ASP A 102 -13.85 9.21 -12.24
N VAL A 103 -12.93 9.27 -11.26
CA VAL A 103 -11.68 10.04 -11.41
C VAL A 103 -10.80 9.45 -12.52
N ALA A 104 -10.72 8.12 -12.62
CA ALA A 104 -9.93 7.47 -13.68
C ALA A 104 -10.49 7.79 -15.06
N SER A 105 -11.81 7.78 -15.22
CA SER A 105 -12.49 8.15 -16.46
C SER A 105 -12.25 9.61 -16.84
N GLN A 106 -12.44 10.53 -15.90
CA GLN A 106 -12.19 11.97 -16.13
C GLN A 106 -10.73 12.25 -16.52
N ARG A 107 -9.78 11.59 -15.83
CA ARG A 107 -8.36 11.70 -16.13
C ARG A 107 -8.02 11.17 -17.52
N GLN A 108 -8.64 10.06 -17.93
CA GLN A 108 -8.45 9.50 -19.27
C GLN A 108 -9.03 10.43 -20.34
N THR A 109 -10.23 10.96 -20.16
CA THR A 109 -10.83 11.96 -21.05
C THR A 109 -9.94 13.19 -21.18
N LEU A 110 -9.43 13.73 -20.07
CA LEU A 110 -8.52 14.87 -20.09
C LEU A 110 -7.24 14.57 -20.88
N TRP A 111 -6.68 13.37 -20.73
CA TRP A 111 -5.53 12.92 -21.51
C TRP A 111 -5.85 12.88 -23.00
N ASP A 112 -6.89 12.12 -23.37
CA ASP A 112 -7.24 11.84 -24.76
C ASP A 112 -7.65 13.13 -25.51
N GLU A 113 -8.38 14.03 -24.86
CA GLU A 113 -8.91 15.23 -25.50
C GLU A 113 -7.93 16.40 -25.54
N GLN A 114 -7.01 16.50 -24.56
CA GLN A 114 -6.20 17.72 -24.40
C GLN A 114 -4.69 17.49 -24.39
N LEU A 115 -4.20 16.33 -23.91
CA LEU A 115 -2.78 16.10 -23.69
C LEU A 115 -2.14 15.16 -24.72
N ASP A 116 -2.86 14.19 -25.27
CA ASP A 116 -2.27 13.11 -26.06
C ASP A 116 -1.53 13.63 -27.31
N ALA A 117 -2.15 14.53 -28.08
CA ALA A 117 -1.53 15.15 -29.25
C ALA A 117 -0.29 16.00 -28.90
N ILE A 118 -0.32 16.69 -27.76
CA ILE A 118 0.83 17.48 -27.27
C ILE A 118 1.95 16.53 -26.82
N ALA A 119 1.62 15.48 -26.09
CA ALA A 119 2.55 14.47 -25.61
C ALA A 119 3.21 13.72 -26.77
N GLU A 120 2.48 13.38 -27.83
CA GLU A 120 3.03 12.76 -29.04
C GLU A 120 4.04 13.68 -29.73
N LYS A 121 3.70 14.96 -29.88
CA LYS A 121 4.58 15.97 -30.50
C LYS A 121 5.87 16.17 -29.70
N LEU A 122 5.78 16.21 -28.37
CA LEU A 122 6.93 16.34 -27.47
C LEU A 122 7.78 15.08 -27.41
N ARG A 123 7.17 13.89 -27.49
CA ARG A 123 7.89 12.61 -27.52
C ARG A 123 8.82 12.48 -28.74
N ALA A 124 8.48 13.09 -29.87
CA ALA A 124 9.36 13.16 -31.04
C ALA A 124 10.67 13.95 -30.80
N HIS A 125 10.75 14.64 -29.67
CA HIS A 125 11.89 15.43 -29.21
C HIS A 125 12.44 14.94 -27.87
N ASP A 126 12.14 13.69 -27.48
CA ASP A 126 12.54 13.07 -26.22
C ASP A 126 12.02 13.78 -24.95
N ILE A 127 11.00 14.63 -25.08
CA ILE A 127 10.35 15.31 -23.96
C ILE A 127 9.15 14.47 -23.50
N THR A 128 9.14 14.07 -22.23
CA THR A 128 8.08 13.25 -21.65
C THR A 128 7.02 14.12 -20.99
N VAL A 129 5.75 13.89 -21.35
CA VAL A 129 4.59 14.44 -20.65
C VAL A 129 3.98 13.33 -19.82
N ASP A 130 3.99 13.48 -18.51
CA ASP A 130 3.37 12.56 -17.56
C ASP A 130 2.95 13.29 -16.27
N ALA A 131 2.41 12.56 -15.29
CA ALA A 131 1.96 13.19 -14.05
C ALA A 131 3.10 13.86 -13.25
N PRO A 132 4.28 13.24 -13.04
CA PRO A 132 5.44 13.90 -12.44
C PRO A 132 5.85 15.19 -13.16
N ALA A 133 6.02 15.15 -14.49
CA ALA A 133 6.43 16.33 -15.27
C ALA A 133 5.38 17.45 -15.21
N CYS A 134 4.10 17.08 -15.13
CA CYS A 134 2.99 18.03 -15.02
C CYS A 134 2.69 18.52 -13.59
N SER A 135 3.42 18.03 -12.58
CA SER A 135 3.13 18.33 -11.18
C SER A 135 3.54 19.75 -10.77
N VAL A 136 3.04 20.18 -9.60
CA VAL A 136 3.37 21.49 -9.02
C VAL A 136 4.86 21.53 -8.71
N GLY A 137 5.60 22.38 -9.44
CA GLY A 137 7.05 22.53 -9.33
C GLY A 137 7.83 22.06 -10.55
N HIS A 138 7.24 21.21 -11.40
CA HIS A 138 7.90 20.69 -12.62
C HIS A 138 7.23 21.18 -13.92
N ILE A 139 5.96 21.58 -13.86
CA ILE A 139 5.22 22.04 -15.05
C ILE A 139 5.88 23.25 -15.73
N ASP A 140 6.51 24.15 -14.98
CA ASP A 140 7.17 25.33 -15.56
C ASP A 140 8.49 24.96 -16.27
N ASP A 141 9.21 23.96 -15.76
CA ASP A 141 10.39 23.40 -16.42
C ASP A 141 9.98 22.70 -17.73
N LEU A 142 8.95 21.86 -17.68
CA LEU A 142 8.37 21.21 -18.85
C LEU A 142 7.93 22.24 -19.90
N LEU A 143 7.27 23.33 -19.49
CA LEU A 143 6.82 24.39 -20.41
C LEU A 143 7.99 25.14 -21.05
N SER A 144 9.09 25.34 -20.31
CA SER A 144 10.31 25.96 -20.80
C SER A 144 10.98 25.07 -21.86
N GLU A 145 11.12 23.78 -21.57
CA GLU A 145 11.70 22.79 -22.48
C GLU A 145 10.84 22.58 -23.74
N ALA A 146 9.51 22.57 -23.58
CA ALA A 146 8.54 22.42 -24.67
C ALA A 146 8.40 23.67 -25.55
N ALA A 147 8.91 24.83 -25.12
CA ALA A 147 8.67 26.11 -25.77
C ALA A 147 9.06 26.19 -27.26
N PRO A 148 10.16 25.57 -27.72
CA PRO A 148 10.54 25.56 -29.14
C PRO A 148 9.61 24.72 -30.03
N PHE A 149 8.85 23.79 -29.44
CA PHE A 149 8.09 22.77 -30.17
C PHE A 149 6.58 23.01 -30.14
N LEU A 150 6.11 23.82 -29.19
CA LEU A 150 4.70 24.14 -28.99
C LEU A 150 4.39 25.60 -29.32
N SER A 151 3.25 25.81 -29.97
CA SER A 151 2.63 27.13 -30.12
C SER A 151 2.21 27.71 -28.77
N ALA A 152 1.96 29.03 -28.73
CA ALA A 152 1.48 29.68 -27.51
C ALA A 152 0.17 29.06 -26.98
N ALA A 153 -0.74 28.66 -27.88
CA ALA A 153 -2.01 28.03 -27.52
C ALA A 153 -1.80 26.62 -26.92
N GLU A 154 -0.98 25.78 -27.56
CA GLU A 154 -0.64 24.44 -27.03
C GLU A 154 0.03 24.53 -25.65
N ARG A 155 0.90 25.52 -25.42
CA ARG A 155 1.51 25.73 -24.10
C ARG A 155 0.49 26.12 -23.02
N MET A 156 -0.53 26.91 -23.37
CA MET A 156 -1.60 27.22 -22.43
C MET A 156 -2.42 25.98 -22.07
N VAL A 157 -2.74 25.14 -23.07
CA VAL A 157 -3.40 23.84 -22.86
C VAL A 157 -2.55 22.94 -21.97
N LEU A 158 -1.27 22.73 -22.32
CA LEU A 158 -0.35 21.91 -21.53
C LEU A 158 -0.27 22.39 -20.07
N ARG A 159 -0.19 23.70 -19.83
CA ARG A 159 -0.15 24.24 -18.47
C ARG A 159 -1.43 23.93 -17.69
N ALA A 160 -2.60 24.16 -18.29
CA ALA A 160 -3.89 23.99 -17.61
C ALA A 160 -4.23 22.51 -17.43
N ALA A 161 -4.31 21.76 -18.53
CA ALA A 161 -4.65 20.35 -18.53
C ALA A 161 -3.59 19.49 -17.84
N GLY A 162 -2.30 19.83 -17.96
CA GLY A 162 -1.23 19.13 -17.27
C GLY A 162 -1.39 19.21 -15.75
N ARG A 163 -1.63 20.41 -15.21
CA ARG A 163 -1.85 20.59 -13.76
C ARG A 163 -3.08 19.83 -13.27
N GLU A 164 -4.18 19.88 -14.01
CA GLU A 164 -5.39 19.13 -13.68
C GLU A 164 -5.15 17.61 -13.72
N TYR A 165 -4.40 17.11 -14.72
CA TYR A 165 -4.03 15.70 -14.83
C TYR A 165 -3.14 15.23 -13.66
N ALA A 166 -2.21 16.07 -13.20
CA ALA A 166 -1.42 15.80 -12.01
C ALA A 166 -2.30 15.75 -10.76
N GLN A 167 -3.21 16.71 -10.57
CA GLN A 167 -4.17 16.71 -9.45
C GLN A 167 -5.07 15.47 -9.45
N MET A 168 -5.58 15.06 -10.61
CA MET A 168 -6.39 13.82 -10.74
C MET A 168 -5.56 12.57 -10.43
N THR A 169 -4.24 12.60 -10.66
CA THR A 169 -3.34 11.50 -10.26
C THR A 169 -3.27 11.39 -8.73
N ASP A 170 -3.15 12.52 -8.01
CA ASP A 170 -3.21 12.53 -6.54
C ASP A 170 -4.57 12.06 -6.02
N GLN A 171 -5.66 12.48 -6.65
CA GLN A 171 -7.01 12.02 -6.31
C GLN A 171 -7.17 10.50 -6.52
N LEU A 172 -6.59 9.94 -7.59
CA LEU A 172 -6.60 8.49 -7.82
C LEU A 172 -5.85 7.72 -6.73
N VAL A 173 -4.74 8.26 -6.23
CA VAL A 173 -4.01 7.68 -5.10
C VAL A 173 -4.91 7.66 -3.87
N ALA A 174 -5.51 8.80 -3.52
CA ALA A 174 -6.42 8.91 -2.37
C ALA A 174 -7.64 7.98 -2.49
N CYS A 175 -8.26 7.88 -3.68
CA CYS A 175 -9.34 6.92 -3.92
C CYS A 175 -8.88 5.46 -3.78
N SER A 176 -7.64 5.15 -4.18
CA SER A 176 -7.08 3.81 -4.02
C SER A 176 -6.82 3.50 -2.54
N GLU A 177 -6.32 4.45 -1.76
CA GLU A 177 -6.18 4.30 -0.30
C GLU A 177 -7.53 4.01 0.37
N ARG A 178 -8.59 4.76 0.01
CA ARG A 178 -9.95 4.54 0.50
C ARG A 178 -10.49 3.14 0.18
N ILE A 179 -10.20 2.59 -1.00
CA ILE A 179 -10.54 1.21 -1.35
C ILE A 179 -9.82 0.22 -0.42
N GLY A 180 -8.54 0.47 -0.11
CA GLY A 180 -7.78 -0.32 0.87
C GLY A 180 -8.41 -0.32 2.26
N THR A 181 -8.76 0.87 2.76
CA THR A 181 -9.44 1.04 4.06
C THR A 181 -10.78 0.30 4.10
N ALA A 182 -11.61 0.45 3.05
CA ALA A 182 -12.91 -0.20 2.98
C ALA A 182 -12.78 -1.74 2.91
N GLY A 183 -11.83 -2.26 2.13
CA GLY A 183 -11.57 -3.70 2.07
C GLY A 183 -11.07 -4.28 3.39
N ALA A 184 -10.21 -3.54 4.11
CA ALA A 184 -9.79 -3.90 5.47
C ALA A 184 -11.01 -3.97 6.42
N ALA A 185 -11.97 -3.05 6.30
CA ALA A 185 -13.19 -3.08 7.10
C ALA A 185 -14.05 -4.32 6.84
N VAL A 186 -14.14 -4.79 5.59
CA VAL A 186 -14.82 -6.06 5.26
C VAL A 186 -14.14 -7.24 5.96
N VAL A 187 -12.81 -7.32 5.92
CA VAL A 187 -12.06 -8.38 6.60
C VAL A 187 -12.29 -8.36 8.11
N VAL A 188 -12.22 -7.18 8.74
CA VAL A 188 -12.48 -7.03 10.17
C VAL A 188 -13.90 -7.48 10.50
N ALA A 189 -14.91 -7.00 9.77
CA ALA A 189 -16.31 -7.35 10.03
C ALA A 189 -16.60 -8.86 9.88
N ARG A 190 -15.94 -9.54 8.93
CA ARG A 190 -16.22 -10.95 8.61
C ARG A 190 -15.36 -11.92 9.41
N GLU A 191 -14.10 -11.59 9.66
CA GLU A 191 -13.14 -12.50 10.32
C GLU A 191 -12.93 -12.19 11.79
N ILE A 192 -13.24 -10.96 12.23
CA ILE A 192 -13.07 -10.46 13.59
C ILE A 192 -14.39 -9.82 14.06
N PRO A 193 -15.53 -10.54 14.01
CA PRO A 193 -16.87 -9.96 14.21
C PRO A 193 -17.09 -9.36 15.61
N ASN A 194 -16.28 -9.78 16.60
CA ASN A 194 -16.31 -9.24 17.97
C ASN A 194 -15.11 -8.30 18.23
N GLY A 195 -14.40 -7.89 17.19
CA GLY A 195 -13.21 -7.05 17.31
C GLY A 195 -13.55 -5.62 17.71
N ILE A 196 -12.81 -5.08 18.67
CA ILE A 196 -12.87 -3.68 19.05
C ILE A 196 -11.83 -2.93 18.22
N THR A 197 -12.28 -2.06 17.32
CA THR A 197 -11.37 -1.22 16.54
C THR A 197 -10.79 -0.13 17.44
N LEU A 198 -9.47 -0.14 17.63
CA LEU A 198 -8.76 0.79 18.50
C LEU A 198 -8.36 2.06 17.75
N THR A 199 -7.93 1.94 16.49
CA THR A 199 -7.57 3.08 15.64
C THR A 199 -8.49 3.14 14.43
N SER A 200 -9.13 4.30 14.21
CA SER A 200 -9.93 4.55 13.01
C SER A 200 -9.19 5.43 11.99
N ASP A 201 -9.63 5.35 10.75
CA ASP A 201 -9.30 6.33 9.72
C ASP A 201 -10.11 7.61 10.01
N ASP A 202 -9.44 8.70 10.37
CA ASP A 202 -10.03 10.00 10.68
C ASP A 202 -9.79 11.03 9.55
N GLY A 203 -9.14 10.62 8.45
CA GLY A 203 -8.94 11.46 7.27
C GLY A 203 -8.04 12.70 7.47
N GLU A 204 -7.35 12.84 8.61
CA GLU A 204 -6.45 13.97 8.84
C GLU A 204 -5.17 13.85 7.99
N ARG A 205 -4.94 14.86 7.14
CA ARG A 205 -3.80 14.94 6.21
C ARG A 205 -2.56 15.46 6.97
N GLY A 206 -1.47 14.68 7.03
CA GLY A 206 -0.17 15.15 7.54
C GLY A 206 0.17 14.75 8.98
N THR A 207 -0.74 14.15 9.72
CA THR A 207 -0.38 13.10 10.67
C THR A 207 -0.18 11.82 9.87
N SER A 208 0.68 10.88 10.30
CA SER A 208 0.92 9.67 9.51
C SER A 208 -0.39 8.90 9.35
N GLY A 209 -1.02 9.02 8.18
CA GLY A 209 -2.09 8.15 7.68
C GLY A 209 -1.53 6.74 7.48
N ASN A 210 -1.12 6.12 8.58
CA ASN A 210 -0.74 4.74 8.60
C ASN A 210 -2.03 4.00 8.37
N ALA A 211 -2.14 3.39 7.19
CA ALA A 211 -3.19 2.46 6.80
C ALA A 211 -3.22 1.17 7.67
N ASP A 212 -2.61 1.24 8.86
CA ASP A 212 -2.55 0.23 9.91
C ASP A 212 -3.72 0.47 10.88
N ARG A 213 -4.75 -0.36 10.77
CA ARG A 213 -5.83 -0.42 11.75
C ARG A 213 -5.46 -1.41 12.84
N TRP A 214 -5.51 -0.96 14.08
CA TRP A 214 -5.41 -1.83 15.25
C TRP A 214 -6.79 -2.29 15.66
N VAL A 215 -6.98 -3.61 15.74
CA VAL A 215 -8.21 -4.25 16.22
C VAL A 215 -7.85 -5.18 17.36
N TYR A 216 -8.55 -5.08 18.48
CA TYR A 216 -8.45 -6.08 19.55
C TYR A 216 -9.54 -7.13 19.35
N ASP A 217 -9.15 -8.34 18.97
CA ASP A 217 -10.05 -9.50 18.90
C ASP A 217 -10.24 -10.05 20.31
N ILE A 218 -11.50 -10.14 20.78
CA ILE A 218 -11.81 -10.59 22.15
C ILE A 218 -11.99 -12.11 22.28
N ARG A 219 -11.83 -12.89 21.20
CA ARG A 219 -11.98 -14.36 21.23
C ARG A 219 -10.81 -15.05 21.93
N ASP A 220 -11.07 -16.19 22.58
CA ASP A 220 -10.10 -17.15 23.14
C ASP A 220 -8.79 -16.51 23.61
N ASP A 221 -8.85 -15.85 24.77
CA ASP A 221 -7.79 -15.08 25.45
C ASP A 221 -7.52 -13.68 24.89
N GLY A 222 -7.83 -13.43 23.63
CA GLY A 222 -7.75 -12.14 22.97
C GLY A 222 -6.48 -11.96 22.12
N THR A 223 -6.50 -11.07 21.14
CA THR A 223 -5.36 -10.87 20.22
C THR A 223 -5.35 -9.45 19.69
N LEU A 224 -4.18 -8.80 19.72
CA LEU A 224 -3.98 -7.53 19.03
C LEU A 224 -3.70 -7.80 17.54
N VAL A 225 -4.57 -7.30 16.68
CA VAL A 225 -4.47 -7.49 15.23
C VAL A 225 -4.09 -6.17 14.57
N CYS A 226 -2.95 -6.16 13.87
CA CYS A 226 -2.57 -5.09 12.96
C CYS A 226 -3.09 -5.42 11.55
N VAL A 227 -3.93 -4.55 11.00
CA VAL A 227 -4.56 -4.72 9.69
C VAL A 227 -4.06 -3.63 8.74
N GLU A 228 -3.23 -4.01 7.77
CA GLU A 228 -2.69 -3.11 6.76
C GLU A 228 -3.53 -3.19 5.47
N GLY A 229 -4.29 -2.12 5.18
CA GLY A 229 -5.20 -2.06 4.03
C GLY A 229 -4.55 -1.43 2.79
N LYS A 230 -4.46 -2.17 1.68
CA LYS A 230 -3.98 -1.69 0.39
C LYS A 230 -5.09 -1.76 -0.66
N GLY A 231 -5.33 -0.67 -1.36
CA GLY A 231 -6.24 -0.66 -2.50
C GLY A 231 -5.51 -0.84 -3.82
N VAL A 232 -6.12 -0.34 -4.89
CA VAL A 232 -5.70 -0.59 -6.27
C VAL A 232 -4.27 -0.09 -6.52
N GLY A 233 -3.37 -1.01 -6.85
CA GLY A 233 -1.95 -0.70 -7.11
C GLY A 233 -1.15 -0.34 -5.85
N GLY A 234 -1.77 -0.34 -4.67
CA GLY A 234 -1.11 -0.10 -3.39
C GLY A 234 -0.07 -1.16 -3.08
N ARG A 235 1.08 -0.73 -2.56
CA ARG A 235 2.19 -1.60 -2.16
C ARG A 235 2.52 -1.36 -0.69
N LEU A 236 3.11 -2.35 -0.04
CA LEU A 236 3.72 -2.14 1.27
C LEU A 236 4.89 -1.16 1.13
N THR A 237 4.82 -0.08 1.88
CA THR A 237 5.89 0.91 1.95
C THR A 237 6.85 0.57 3.09
N SER A 238 7.84 1.43 3.32
CA SER A 238 8.82 1.26 4.39
C SER A 238 9.09 2.59 5.06
N ARG A 239 9.53 2.57 6.32
CA ARG A 239 9.97 3.75 7.05
C ARG A 239 11.14 3.44 7.97
N PHE A 240 11.81 4.48 8.44
CA PHE A 240 12.77 4.35 9.52
C PHE A 240 12.03 4.11 10.84
N VAL A 241 12.36 3.01 11.50
CA VAL A 241 11.83 2.58 12.80
C VAL A 241 12.99 2.25 13.72
N ASP A 242 12.72 2.23 15.03
CA ASP A 242 13.73 1.82 16.00
C ASP A 242 14.05 0.32 15.81
N ASP A 243 15.32 -0.05 15.95
CA ASP A 243 15.73 -1.43 15.87
C ASP A 243 15.34 -2.16 17.17
N PRO A 244 14.45 -3.16 17.13
CA PRO A 244 14.10 -3.93 18.31
C PRO A 244 15.29 -4.62 19.00
N ASP A 245 16.37 -4.96 18.28
CA ASP A 245 17.58 -5.55 18.88
C ASP A 245 18.58 -4.51 19.42
N ASN A 246 18.39 -3.24 19.05
CA ASN A 246 19.28 -2.15 19.43
C ASN A 246 18.48 -0.85 19.58
N PRO A 247 17.65 -0.73 20.63
CA PRO A 247 16.72 0.39 20.78
C PRO A 247 17.42 1.76 20.94
N ASP A 248 18.67 1.77 21.40
CA ASP A 248 19.51 2.97 21.54
C ASP A 248 20.36 3.25 20.28
N GLY A 249 20.26 2.41 19.26
CA GLY A 249 21.00 2.49 18.01
C GLY A 249 20.34 3.36 16.94
N ASP A 250 20.96 3.36 15.76
CA ASP A 250 20.40 4.01 14.59
C ASP A 250 19.10 3.33 14.14
N ARG A 251 18.16 4.14 13.68
CA ARG A 251 16.92 3.63 13.10
C ARG A 251 17.17 2.83 11.83
N ILE A 252 16.45 1.72 11.69
CA ILE A 252 16.51 0.85 10.52
C ILE A 252 15.32 1.11 9.59
N ARG A 253 15.52 0.94 8.29
CA ARG A 253 14.42 1.05 7.32
C ARG A 253 13.66 -0.28 7.22
N ALA A 254 12.48 -0.35 7.82
CA ALA A 254 11.65 -1.54 7.88
C ALA A 254 10.38 -1.41 7.01
N GLN A 255 10.01 -2.48 6.31
CA GLN A 255 8.78 -2.56 5.53
C GLN A 255 7.56 -2.71 6.45
N GLN A 256 6.42 -2.19 6.03
CA GLN A 256 5.12 -2.50 6.63
C GLN A 256 4.92 -4.02 6.77
N CYS A 257 4.20 -4.43 7.82
CA CYS A 257 3.99 -5.82 8.23
C CYS A 257 5.26 -6.60 8.65
N SER A 258 6.43 -5.96 8.75
CA SER A 258 7.63 -6.59 9.34
C SER A 258 7.64 -6.51 10.87
N PHE A 259 8.43 -7.38 11.51
CA PHE A 259 8.55 -7.39 12.97
C PHE A 259 8.98 -6.03 13.55
N PRO A 260 10.09 -5.40 13.13
CA PRO A 260 10.48 -4.08 13.63
C PRO A 260 9.43 -2.99 13.39
N TYR A 261 8.79 -3.01 12.22
CA TYR A 261 7.77 -2.03 11.89
C TYR A 261 6.58 -2.11 12.85
N VAL A 262 5.99 -3.29 13.01
CA VAL A 262 4.79 -3.46 13.84
C VAL A 262 5.10 -3.24 15.31
N THR A 263 6.27 -3.65 15.80
CA THR A 263 6.75 -3.36 17.16
C THR A 263 6.88 -1.85 17.41
N HIS A 264 7.50 -1.12 16.48
CA HIS A 264 7.60 0.34 16.57
C HIS A 264 6.23 1.00 16.54
N MET A 265 5.34 0.57 15.65
CA MET A 265 3.97 1.09 15.59
C MET A 265 3.20 0.79 16.90
N ALA A 266 3.30 -0.41 17.46
CA ALA A 266 2.64 -0.74 18.73
C ALA A 266 3.10 0.15 19.89
N ARG A 267 4.33 0.67 19.85
CA ARG A 267 4.93 1.55 20.87
C ARG A 267 4.66 3.03 20.64
N HIS A 268 4.69 3.48 19.38
CA HIS A 268 4.74 4.91 19.03
C HIS A 268 3.55 5.41 18.21
N ASP A 269 2.57 4.56 17.88
CA ASP A 269 1.39 5.01 17.13
C ASP A 269 0.56 5.99 17.98
N TYR A 270 0.46 7.23 17.52
CA TYR A 270 -0.23 8.30 18.24
C TYR A 270 -1.73 8.07 18.35
N LYS A 271 -2.36 7.41 17.35
CA LYS A 271 -3.79 7.09 17.39
C LYS A 271 -4.05 6.01 18.42
N LEU A 272 -3.20 4.98 18.44
CA LEU A 272 -3.25 3.93 19.45
C LEU A 272 -3.01 4.51 20.85
N ALA A 273 -2.01 5.39 21.01
CA ALA A 273 -1.73 6.07 22.27
C ALA A 273 -2.94 6.87 22.77
N ARG A 274 -3.61 7.60 21.87
CA ARG A 274 -4.82 8.35 22.20
C ARG A 274 -5.97 7.42 22.61
N ALA A 275 -6.19 6.34 21.86
CA ALA A 275 -7.25 5.38 22.14
C ALA A 275 -7.04 4.66 23.48
N LEU A 276 -5.84 4.13 23.71
CA LEU A 276 -5.49 3.40 24.94
C LEU A 276 -5.28 4.35 26.15
N GLY A 277 -4.88 5.60 25.90
CA GLY A 277 -4.81 6.62 26.95
C GLY A 277 -6.19 7.00 27.50
N ALA A 278 -7.22 6.96 26.66
CA ALA A 278 -8.61 7.22 27.05
C ALA A 278 -9.28 6.03 27.77
N ASP A 279 -8.76 4.81 27.60
CA ASP A 279 -9.29 3.58 28.21
C ASP A 279 -8.18 2.74 28.87
N PRO A 280 -7.89 2.99 30.17
CA PRO A 280 -6.87 2.24 30.92
C PRO A 280 -7.10 0.74 31.02
N ALA A 281 -8.36 0.28 31.00
CA ALA A 281 -8.69 -1.15 31.10
C ALA A 281 -8.40 -1.87 29.77
N MET A 282 -8.78 -1.25 28.64
CA MET A 282 -8.40 -1.72 27.32
C MET A 282 -6.88 -1.71 27.15
N ARG A 283 -6.21 -0.65 27.62
CA ARG A 283 -4.74 -0.58 27.58
C ARG A 283 -4.06 -1.74 28.30
N ALA A 284 -4.48 -2.04 29.53
CA ALA A 284 -3.93 -3.18 30.28
C ALA A 284 -4.17 -4.51 29.55
N THR A 285 -5.36 -4.65 28.94
CA THR A 285 -5.73 -5.84 28.16
C THR A 285 -4.85 -6.00 26.91
N VAL A 286 -4.61 -4.91 26.18
CA VAL A 286 -3.74 -4.88 24.99
C VAL A 286 -2.27 -5.12 25.38
N GLN A 287 -1.79 -4.51 26.47
CA GLN A 287 -0.45 -4.75 26.99
C GLN A 287 -0.24 -6.23 27.33
N GLN A 288 -1.19 -6.86 28.02
CA GLN A 288 -1.12 -8.28 28.35
C GLN A 288 -1.07 -9.15 27.08
N ALA A 289 -1.88 -8.84 26.06
CA ALA A 289 -1.83 -9.57 24.79
C ALA A 289 -0.46 -9.44 24.10
N VAL A 290 0.15 -8.26 24.14
CA VAL A 290 1.51 -8.04 23.60
C VAL A 290 2.57 -8.79 24.42
N ASP A 291 2.49 -8.73 25.75
CA ASP A 291 3.40 -9.45 26.65
C ASP A 291 3.33 -10.98 26.44
N ASP A 292 2.13 -11.49 26.14
CA ASP A 292 1.90 -12.90 25.83
C ASP A 292 2.20 -13.26 24.36
N GLY A 293 2.70 -12.34 23.55
CA GLY A 293 2.98 -12.59 22.13
C GLY A 293 1.73 -12.81 21.27
N ARG A 294 0.54 -12.44 21.75
CA ARG A 294 -0.75 -12.57 21.05
C ARG A 294 -0.96 -11.39 20.09
N VAL A 295 -0.09 -11.31 19.09
CA VAL A 295 -0.13 -10.31 18.02
C VAL A 295 -0.26 -10.99 16.66
N ARG A 296 -1.24 -10.55 15.86
CA ARG A 296 -1.45 -11.01 14.49
C ARG A 296 -1.27 -9.85 13.53
N VAL A 297 -0.56 -10.08 12.43
CA VAL A 297 -0.36 -9.08 11.38
C VAL A 297 -1.01 -9.58 10.12
N ILE A 298 -1.93 -8.80 9.55
CA ILE A 298 -2.60 -9.13 8.29
C ILE A 298 -2.47 -7.97 7.30
N ARG A 299 -2.26 -8.32 6.05
CA ARG A 299 -2.38 -7.41 4.91
C ARG A 299 -3.69 -7.72 4.18
N VAL A 300 -4.39 -6.67 3.79
CA VAL A 300 -5.63 -6.76 3.01
C VAL A 300 -5.46 -6.00 1.71
N ASP A 301 -5.43 -6.70 0.58
CA ASP A 301 -5.35 -6.12 -0.74
C ASP A 301 -6.71 -6.13 -1.43
N THR A 302 -7.18 -4.96 -1.86
CA THR A 302 -8.45 -4.80 -2.57
C THR A 302 -8.18 -4.29 -3.98
N ASN A 303 -8.55 -5.09 -4.97
CA ASN A 303 -8.36 -4.71 -6.37
C ASN A 303 -9.52 -3.89 -6.92
N GLU A 304 -9.38 -3.45 -8.16
CA GLU A 304 -10.35 -2.59 -8.85
C GLU A 304 -11.69 -3.26 -9.19
N TYR A 305 -11.84 -4.55 -8.86
CA TYR A 305 -13.09 -5.30 -9.01
C TYR A 305 -13.79 -5.54 -7.67
N GLY A 306 -13.23 -5.04 -6.56
CA GLY A 306 -13.74 -5.32 -5.22
C GLY A 306 -13.47 -6.75 -4.74
N ASN A 307 -12.53 -7.45 -5.38
CA ASN A 307 -11.99 -8.68 -4.80
C ASN A 307 -10.98 -8.29 -3.73
N ILE A 308 -11.20 -8.83 -2.53
CA ILE A 308 -10.44 -8.53 -1.33
C ILE A 308 -9.65 -9.78 -0.98
N LYS A 309 -8.32 -9.68 -0.93
CA LYS A 309 -7.42 -10.75 -0.53
C LYS A 309 -6.81 -10.41 0.81
N ARG A 310 -6.97 -11.28 1.80
CA ARG A 310 -6.30 -11.19 3.09
C ARG A 310 -5.15 -12.16 3.13
N THR A 311 -3.98 -11.70 3.56
CA THR A 311 -2.77 -12.51 3.74
C THR A 311 -2.22 -12.25 5.13
N ASP A 312 -2.08 -13.29 5.95
CA ASP A 312 -1.39 -13.16 7.23
C ASP A 312 0.13 -13.01 6.99
N TYR A 313 0.81 -12.31 7.87
CA TYR A 313 2.26 -12.15 7.85
C TYR A 313 2.88 -12.87 9.04
N GLN A 314 4.05 -13.46 8.81
CA GLN A 314 4.84 -14.06 9.88
C GLN A 314 5.27 -12.96 10.85
N PHE A 315 5.04 -13.22 12.13
CA PHE A 315 5.38 -12.31 13.21
C PHE A 315 6.11 -13.08 14.30
N ASP A 316 7.26 -12.60 14.73
CA ASP A 316 8.12 -13.28 15.70
C ASP A 316 7.61 -13.05 17.13
N THR A 317 6.58 -13.80 17.50
CA THR A 317 5.91 -13.67 18.79
C THR A 317 6.80 -14.08 19.97
N VAL A 318 7.73 -15.01 19.75
CA VAL A 318 8.71 -15.44 20.77
C VAL A 318 9.68 -14.29 21.07
N ARG A 319 10.19 -13.64 20.02
CA ARG A 319 11.03 -12.44 20.19
C ARG A 319 10.26 -11.31 20.85
N LEU A 320 9.00 -11.10 20.49
CA LEU A 320 8.14 -10.09 21.14
C LEU A 320 8.05 -10.29 22.65
N GLN A 321 7.73 -11.51 23.09
CA GLN A 321 7.61 -11.88 24.51
C GLN A 321 8.92 -11.62 25.28
N GLY A 322 10.07 -11.90 24.65
CA GLY A 322 11.39 -11.65 25.24
C GLY A 322 11.73 -10.17 25.41
N MET A 323 11.18 -9.30 24.56
CA MET A 323 11.50 -7.87 24.54
C MET A 323 10.70 -7.00 25.53
N ARG A 324 9.51 -7.46 25.96
CA ARG A 324 8.61 -6.72 26.87
C ARG A 324 8.39 -5.27 26.45
N ILE A 325 7.84 -5.05 25.26
CA ILE A 325 7.59 -3.69 24.78
C ILE A 325 6.44 -3.03 25.54
N THR A 326 6.58 -1.74 25.83
CA THR A 326 5.49 -0.90 26.33
C THR A 326 4.58 -0.47 25.17
N VAL A 327 3.29 -0.79 25.23
CA VAL A 327 2.33 -0.35 24.20
C VAL A 327 2.04 1.14 24.33
N ALA A 328 1.78 1.78 23.19
CA ALA A 328 1.52 3.21 23.10
C ALA A 328 0.39 3.65 24.04
N GLY A 329 0.56 4.81 24.70
CA GLY A 329 -0.43 5.33 25.66
C GLY A 329 -0.33 4.72 27.06
N THR A 330 0.61 3.80 27.30
CA THR A 330 1.04 3.43 28.66
C THR A 330 1.92 4.56 29.20
N PRO A 331 1.59 5.14 30.37
CA PRO A 331 2.48 6.11 30.99
C PRO A 331 3.84 5.45 31.18
N ASP A 332 4.93 6.18 30.94
CA ASP A 332 6.24 5.72 31.34
C ASP A 332 6.14 5.28 32.79
N ARG A 333 6.56 4.03 33.07
CA ARG A 333 6.62 3.58 34.47
C ARG A 333 7.42 4.65 35.20
N PRO A 334 6.91 5.23 36.31
CA PRO A 334 7.78 6.01 37.15
C PRO A 334 8.96 5.10 37.46
N GLU A 335 10.17 5.51 37.07
CA GLU A 335 11.39 4.82 37.44
C GLU A 335 11.30 4.55 38.94
N ASP A 336 11.43 3.27 39.31
CA ASP A 336 11.18 2.78 40.65
C ASP A 336 11.78 3.74 41.70
N GLN A 337 10.91 4.27 42.58
CA GLN A 337 11.30 4.80 43.89
C GLN A 337 11.45 3.66 44.89
#